data_AF-A0A381YGI1-F1
#
_entry.id   AF-A0A381YGI1-F1
#
_cell.length_a   1.000
_cell.length_b   1.000
_cell.length_c   1.000
_cell.angle_alpha   90.00
_cell.angle_beta   90.00
_cell.angle_gamma   90.00
#
_symmetry.space_group_name_H-M   'P 1'
#
loop_
_entity.id
_entity.type
_entity.pdbx_description
1 polymer ?
#
loop_
_entity_poly.entity_id
_entity_poly.type
_entity_poly.pdbx_seq_one_letter_code
_entity_poly.pdbx_strand_id
1 'polypeptide(L)'
;MDAPTELIIDTPVGECKLNSKDLKNFVIDTRKALDEIMGDDSTTLTFANYIDVPPGDLMSTLEEIMAKEFPTTMECFSRYLKLHFDQEEIYNIKFNTSVRTAPSYTDFDLRGTKYTVPFRAIMNLKHKETGEKIVVWFIPFDGHNCDIKIHYAGTHDDSVGKGLWTNFMDFFWRESLLVGQCFYADYT
;
A
#
# COMPACT_ATOMS: atom_id res chain seq x y z
N MET A 1 10.99 11.22 -32.34
CA MET A 1 10.81 9.84 -32.79
C MET A 1 9.37 9.48 -32.53
N ASP A 2 8.60 9.19 -33.58
CA ASP A 2 7.22 8.78 -33.44
C ASP A 2 7.16 7.41 -32.75
N ALA A 3 6.25 7.26 -31.80
CA ALA A 3 6.07 5.98 -31.09
C ALA A 3 5.68 4.90 -32.12
N PRO A 4 6.22 3.67 -31.99
CA PRO A 4 5.92 2.59 -32.93
C PRO A 4 4.41 2.34 -32.95
N THR A 5 3.82 2.38 -34.15
CA THR A 5 2.38 2.19 -34.38
C THR A 5 1.92 0.75 -34.21
N GLU A 6 2.86 -0.20 -34.20
CA GLU A 6 2.59 -1.63 -34.07
C GLU A 6 3.61 -2.29 -33.13
N LEU A 7 3.13 -3.19 -32.28
CA LEU A 7 3.92 -4.15 -31.54
C LEU A 7 3.99 -5.44 -32.37
N ILE A 8 5.21 -5.89 -32.69
CA ILE A 8 5.45 -7.08 -33.49
C ILE A 8 6.06 -8.16 -32.60
N ILE A 9 5.42 -9.33 -32.57
CA ILE A 9 5.90 -10.51 -31.83
C ILE A 9 6.09 -11.64 -32.83
N ASP A 10 7.34 -12.09 -32.99
CA ASP A 10 7.65 -13.28 -33.78
C ASP A 10 7.33 -14.54 -32.98
N THR A 11 6.43 -15.36 -33.51
CA THR A 11 6.05 -16.65 -32.90
C THR A 11 6.42 -17.81 -33.82
N PRO A 12 6.49 -19.05 -33.30
CA PRO A 12 6.76 -20.24 -34.13
C PRO A 12 5.74 -20.49 -35.25
N VAL A 13 4.57 -19.85 -35.19
CA VAL A 13 3.50 -19.94 -36.20
C VAL A 13 3.41 -18.71 -37.11
N GLY A 14 4.31 -17.74 -36.93
CA GLY A 14 4.40 -16.53 -37.75
C GLY A 14 4.42 -15.23 -36.94
N GLU A 15 4.55 -14.12 -37.66
CA GLU A 15 4.57 -12.77 -37.12
C GLU A 15 3.16 -12.36 -36.64
N CYS A 16 3.03 -12.01 -35.37
CA CYS A 16 1.81 -11.44 -34.80
C CYS A 16 1.98 -9.93 -34.65
N LYS A 17 1.09 -9.16 -35.28
CA LYS A 17 1.09 -7.69 -35.24
C LYS A 17 -0.09 -7.20 -34.40
N LEU A 18 0.20 -6.45 -33.35
CA LEU A 18 -0.78 -5.80 -32.50
C LEU A 18 -0.69 -4.29 -32.71
N ASN A 19 -1.82 -3.65 -33.01
CA ASN A 19 -1.86 -2.20 -33.15
C ASN A 19 -1.62 -1.54 -31.79
N SER A 20 -0.63 -0.65 -31.70
CA SER A 20 -0.25 0.02 -30.45
C SER A 20 -1.39 0.87 -29.86
N LYS A 21 -2.31 1.37 -30.69
CA LYS A 21 -3.48 2.13 -30.24
C LYS A 21 -4.50 1.22 -29.57
N ASP A 22 -4.75 0.04 -30.13
CA ASP A 22 -5.69 -0.93 -29.56
C ASP A 22 -5.14 -1.53 -28.27
N LEU A 23 -3.83 -1.78 -28.20
CA LEU A 23 -3.16 -2.20 -26.97
C LEU A 23 -3.24 -1.11 -25.88
N LYS A 24 -3.00 0.15 -26.26
CA LYS A 24 -3.12 1.29 -25.33
C LYS A 24 -4.55 1.44 -24.82
N ASN A 25 -5.54 1.34 -25.70
CA ASN A 25 -6.95 1.37 -25.32
C ASN A 25 -7.29 0.19 -24.41
N PHE A 26 -6.85 -1.02 -24.74
CA PHE A 26 -7.05 -2.21 -23.91
C PHE A 26 -6.45 -2.04 -22.51
N VAL A 27 -5.23 -1.52 -22.39
CA VAL A 27 -4.58 -1.27 -21.08
C VAL A 27 -5.35 -0.20 -20.29
N ILE A 28 -5.79 0.88 -20.95
CA ILE A 28 -6.57 1.95 -20.31
C ILE A 28 -7.95 1.42 -19.88
N ASP A 29 -8.63 0.66 -20.72
CA ASP A 29 -9.96 0.10 -20.46
C ASP A 29 -9.89 -1.00 -19.41
N THR A 30 -8.82 -1.80 -19.38
CA THR A 30 -8.56 -2.78 -18.32
C THR A 30 -8.29 -2.07 -17.00
N ARG A 31 -7.51 -0.98 -17.01
CA ARG A 31 -7.26 -0.15 -15.82
C ARG A 31 -8.54 0.51 -15.33
N LYS A 32 -9.35 1.08 -16.22
CA LYS A 32 -10.66 1.63 -15.88
C LYS A 32 -11.62 0.57 -15.36
N ALA A 33 -11.67 -0.61 -15.97
CA ALA A 33 -12.49 -1.71 -15.50
C ALA A 33 -12.01 -2.21 -14.12
N LEU A 34 -10.70 -2.25 -13.88
CA LEU A 34 -10.14 -2.54 -12.55
C LEU A 34 -10.53 -1.44 -11.54
N ASP A 35 -10.40 -0.17 -11.91
CA ASP A 35 -10.77 0.97 -11.09
C ASP A 35 -12.30 1.01 -10.80
N GLU A 36 -13.14 0.64 -11.77
CA GLU A 36 -14.61 0.51 -11.62
C GLU A 36 -15.01 -0.69 -10.76
N ILE A 37 -14.33 -1.84 -10.91
CA ILE A 37 -14.47 -2.99 -10.00
C ILE A 37 -14.05 -2.60 -8.56
N MET A 38 -13.07 -1.71 -8.42
CA MET A 38 -12.60 -1.21 -7.12
C MET A 38 -13.47 -0.09 -6.53
N GLY A 39 -14.24 0.62 -7.36
CA GLY A 39 -15.07 1.77 -6.97
C GLY A 39 -16.34 1.42 -6.19
N ASP A 40 -16.93 0.25 -6.45
CA ASP A 40 -18.12 -0.27 -5.76
C ASP A 40 -17.80 -1.42 -4.78
N ASP A 41 -16.52 -1.62 -4.44
CA ASP A 41 -16.13 -2.65 -3.48
C ASP A 41 -16.61 -2.27 -2.06
N SER A 42 -17.23 -3.22 -1.38
CA SER A 42 -17.61 -3.14 0.03
C SER A 42 -16.47 -2.65 0.94
N THR A 43 -15.23 -2.92 0.55
CA THR A 43 -14.00 -2.44 1.19
C THR A 43 -13.86 -0.92 1.09
N THR A 44 -14.04 -0.35 -0.11
CA THR A 44 -14.00 1.10 -0.38
C THR A 44 -15.06 1.83 0.43
N LEU A 45 -16.30 1.30 0.45
CA LEU A 45 -17.38 1.84 1.30
C LEU A 45 -17.02 1.78 2.79
N THR A 46 -16.40 0.70 3.24
CA THR A 46 -15.96 0.56 4.64
C THR A 46 -14.96 1.64 5.02
N PHE A 47 -13.99 1.93 4.15
CA PHE A 47 -12.96 2.94 4.39
C PHE A 47 -13.54 4.36 4.35
N ALA A 48 -14.36 4.65 3.33
CA ALA A 48 -15.04 5.94 3.19
C ALA A 48 -15.94 6.24 4.41
N ASN A 49 -16.71 5.25 4.87
CA ASN A 49 -17.55 5.38 6.08
C ASN A 49 -16.73 5.63 7.35
N TYR A 50 -15.56 5.02 7.49
CA TYR A 50 -14.69 5.26 8.64
C TYR A 50 -14.10 6.68 8.64
N ILE A 51 -13.57 7.10 7.49
CA ILE A 51 -12.96 8.42 7.26
C ILE A 51 -14.02 9.53 7.26
N ASP A 52 -15.30 9.18 7.11
CA ASP A 52 -16.46 10.08 7.09
C ASP A 52 -16.47 10.97 5.84
N VAL A 53 -16.24 10.36 4.67
CA VAL A 53 -16.29 11.02 3.36
C VAL A 53 -17.13 10.21 2.37
N PRO A 54 -17.70 10.86 1.33
CA PRO A 54 -18.27 10.14 0.19
C PRO A 54 -17.21 9.23 -0.47
N PRO A 55 -17.58 8.05 -1.00
CA PRO A 55 -16.63 7.14 -1.65
C PRO A 55 -15.86 7.77 -2.81
N GLY A 56 -16.47 8.70 -3.56
CA GLY A 56 -15.81 9.43 -4.65
C GLY A 56 -14.74 10.43 -4.19
N ASP A 57 -14.75 10.81 -2.91
CA ASP A 57 -13.77 11.73 -2.32
C ASP A 57 -12.68 10.97 -1.55
N LEU A 58 -12.72 9.64 -1.55
CA LEU A 58 -11.70 8.79 -0.96
C LEU A 58 -10.48 8.73 -1.88
N MET A 59 -9.35 9.22 -1.40
CA MET A 59 -8.07 9.14 -2.11
C MET A 59 -7.21 8.02 -1.54
N SER A 60 -6.21 7.58 -2.31
CA SER A 60 -5.26 6.57 -1.86
C SER A 60 -3.87 6.80 -2.43
N THR A 61 -2.85 6.56 -1.63
CA THR A 61 -1.47 6.35 -2.08
C THR A 61 -1.11 4.88 -1.90
N LEU A 62 -0.23 4.37 -2.77
CA LEU A 62 0.23 2.99 -2.77
C LEU A 62 1.75 3.02 -2.73
N GLU A 63 2.33 2.31 -1.76
CA GLU A 63 3.77 2.25 -1.54
C GLU A 63 4.21 0.79 -1.48
N GLU A 64 5.28 0.46 -2.20
CA GLU A 64 5.80 -0.90 -2.29
C GLU A 64 6.96 -1.08 -1.29
N ILE A 65 6.91 -2.17 -0.52
CA ILE A 65 8.00 -2.59 0.36
C ILE A 65 8.57 -3.92 -0.12
N MET A 66 9.84 -3.88 -0.52
CA MET A 66 10.58 -5.06 -0.96
C MET A 66 10.88 -6.00 0.21
N ALA A 67 10.90 -7.31 -0.04
CA ALA A 67 11.12 -8.34 0.97
C ALA A 67 12.39 -8.15 1.84
N LYS A 68 13.48 -7.61 1.26
CA LYS A 68 14.74 -7.35 2.00
C LYS A 68 14.63 -6.19 2.99
N GLU A 69 13.73 -5.25 2.72
CA GLU A 69 13.53 -4.04 3.53
C GLU A 69 12.36 -4.23 4.50
N PHE A 70 11.48 -5.19 4.20
CA PHE A 70 10.25 -5.45 4.93
C PHE A 70 10.39 -5.44 6.46
N PRO A 71 11.30 -6.21 7.09
CA PRO A 71 11.37 -6.26 8.55
C PRO A 71 11.64 -4.90 9.19
N THR A 72 12.65 -4.19 8.69
CA THR A 72 13.07 -2.90 9.24
C THR A 72 12.07 -1.80 8.93
N THR A 73 11.60 -1.72 7.68
CA THR A 73 10.65 -0.69 7.26
C THR A 73 9.33 -0.85 8.01
N MET A 74 8.82 -2.07 8.14
CA MET A 74 7.55 -2.33 8.84
C MET A 74 7.61 -2.12 10.35
N GLU A 75 8.72 -2.44 11.00
CA GLU A 75 8.91 -2.12 12.43
C GLU A 75 8.87 -0.61 12.64
N CYS A 76 9.70 0.10 11.87
CA CYS A 76 9.86 1.52 12.03
C CYS A 76 8.55 2.24 11.69
N PHE A 77 7.86 1.78 10.65
CA PHE A 77 6.54 2.28 10.28
C PHE A 77 5.50 2.01 11.37
N SER A 78 5.46 0.80 11.92
CA SER A 78 4.57 0.46 13.04
C SER A 78 4.82 1.35 14.26
N ARG A 79 6.08 1.68 14.54
CA ARG A 79 6.46 2.59 15.63
C ARG A 79 6.07 4.04 15.32
N TYR A 80 6.30 4.51 14.09
CA TYR A 80 5.85 5.81 13.62
C TYR A 80 4.34 5.97 13.78
N LEU A 81 3.56 4.99 13.30
CA LEU A 81 2.10 5.00 13.45
C LEU A 81 1.68 5.06 14.92
N LYS A 82 2.28 4.25 15.80
CA LYS A 82 2.00 4.28 17.25
C LYS A 82 2.33 5.62 17.91
N LEU A 83 3.36 6.31 17.42
CA LEU A 83 3.77 7.60 17.97
C LEU A 83 2.77 8.70 17.60
N HIS A 84 2.37 8.77 16.34
CA HIS A 84 1.60 9.88 15.78
C HIS A 84 0.09 9.65 15.69
N PHE A 85 -0.37 8.39 15.77
CA PHE A 85 -1.77 8.02 15.57
C PHE A 85 -2.29 7.16 16.73
N ASP A 86 -3.56 7.35 17.05
CA ASP A 86 -4.34 6.44 17.86
C ASP A 86 -4.90 5.34 16.94
N GLN A 87 -4.59 4.08 17.27
CA GLN A 87 -5.15 2.93 16.57
C GLN A 87 -6.56 2.66 17.10
N GLU A 88 -7.58 3.05 16.34
CA GLU A 88 -8.98 2.84 16.73
C GLU A 88 -9.43 1.41 16.42
N GLU A 89 -8.97 0.83 15.30
CA GLU A 89 -9.29 -0.55 14.94
C GLU A 89 -8.16 -1.20 14.12
N ILE A 90 -8.00 -2.52 14.24
CA ILE A 90 -7.19 -3.34 13.33
C ILE A 90 -7.91 -4.64 13.01
N TYR A 91 -8.05 -4.95 11.73
CA TYR A 91 -8.72 -6.15 11.24
C TYR A 91 -8.13 -6.58 9.91
N ASN A 92 -8.68 -7.61 9.29
CA ASN A 92 -8.44 -7.94 7.89
C ASN A 92 -9.78 -8.18 7.19
N ILE A 93 -9.81 -8.04 5.87
CA ILE A 93 -10.96 -8.40 5.03
C ILE A 93 -10.52 -9.54 4.11
N LYS A 94 -11.30 -10.62 4.08
CA LYS A 94 -11.03 -11.73 3.16
C LYS A 94 -11.42 -11.29 1.75
N PHE A 95 -10.49 -11.39 0.81
CA PHE A 95 -10.64 -10.98 -0.58
C PHE A 95 -11.97 -11.49 -1.18
N ASN A 96 -12.71 -10.62 -1.88
CA ASN A 96 -14.06 -10.86 -2.42
C ASN A 96 -15.15 -11.19 -1.38
N THR A 97 -14.96 -10.80 -0.13
CA THR A 97 -16.00 -10.86 0.91
C THR A 97 -15.96 -9.60 1.75
N SER A 98 -17.10 -9.19 2.31
CA SER A 98 -17.18 -8.13 3.32
C SER A 98 -16.96 -8.65 4.75
N VAL A 99 -16.47 -9.88 4.90
CA VAL A 99 -16.31 -10.54 6.20
C VAL A 99 -14.98 -10.13 6.83
N ARG A 100 -15.07 -9.50 8.00
CA ARG A 100 -13.92 -9.17 8.84
C ARG A 100 -13.31 -10.43 9.46
N THR A 101 -11.99 -10.53 9.41
CA THR A 101 -11.21 -11.58 10.06
C THR A 101 -10.11 -10.97 10.92
N ALA A 102 -9.45 -11.79 11.73
CA ALA A 102 -8.26 -11.36 12.46
C ALA A 102 -7.15 -10.90 11.49
N PRO A 103 -6.37 -9.86 11.86
CA PRO A 103 -5.18 -9.48 11.12
C PRO A 103 -4.11 -10.58 11.19
N SER A 104 -3.27 -10.65 10.17
CA SER A 104 -2.09 -11.53 10.15
C SER A 104 -0.83 -10.73 10.42
N TYR A 105 0.07 -11.32 11.19
CA TYR A 105 1.35 -10.73 11.58
C TYR A 105 2.50 -11.62 11.09
N THR A 106 3.66 -11.00 10.93
CA THR A 106 4.92 -11.68 10.62
C THR A 106 5.90 -11.41 11.76
N ASP A 107 6.54 -12.48 12.21
CA ASP A 107 7.62 -12.43 13.19
C ASP A 107 8.98 -12.40 12.48
N PHE A 108 9.92 -11.64 13.01
CA PHE A 108 11.32 -11.69 12.59
C PHE A 108 12.26 -11.44 13.77
N ASP A 109 13.50 -11.91 13.63
CA ASP A 109 14.57 -11.66 14.60
C ASP A 109 15.52 -10.61 14.03
N LEU A 110 15.82 -9.58 14.81
CA LEU A 110 16.87 -8.64 14.52
C LEU A 110 17.77 -8.49 15.75
N ARG A 111 19.02 -8.94 15.62
CA ARG A 111 20.06 -8.88 16.66
C ARG A 111 19.63 -9.56 17.98
N GLY A 112 18.95 -10.70 17.90
CA GLY A 112 18.49 -11.47 19.06
C GLY A 112 17.22 -10.91 19.71
N THR A 113 16.63 -9.88 19.12
CA THR A 113 15.33 -9.34 19.55
C THR A 113 14.27 -9.77 18.54
N LYS A 114 13.20 -10.39 19.05
CA LYS A 114 12.05 -10.78 18.23
C LYS A 114 11.09 -9.61 18.10
N TYR A 115 10.66 -9.36 16.87
CA TYR A 115 9.68 -8.34 16.53
C TYR A 115 8.50 -9.00 15.82
N THR A 116 7.32 -8.43 16.01
CA THR A 116 6.07 -8.85 15.36
C THR A 116 5.44 -7.63 14.70
N VAL A 117 5.24 -7.69 13.38
CA VAL A 117 4.67 -6.57 12.59
C VAL A 117 3.45 -7.03 11.79
N PRO A 118 2.48 -6.12 11.51
CA PRO A 118 1.35 -6.44 10.64
C PRO A 118 1.85 -6.87 9.25
N PHE A 119 1.20 -7.87 8.65
CA PHE A 119 1.53 -8.36 7.30
C PHE A 119 0.32 -8.38 6.38
N ARG A 120 -0.83 -8.76 6.91
CA ARG A 120 -2.12 -8.63 6.22
C ARG A 120 -3.12 -8.06 7.18
N ALA A 121 -3.32 -6.74 7.10
CA ALA A 121 -4.14 -6.01 8.03
C ALA A 121 -4.67 -4.72 7.41
N ILE A 122 -5.75 -4.21 7.98
CA ILE A 122 -6.33 -2.90 7.73
C ILE A 122 -6.37 -2.22 9.10
N MET A 123 -5.78 -1.03 9.18
CA MET A 123 -5.67 -0.23 10.40
C MET A 123 -6.46 1.06 10.22
N ASN A 124 -7.47 1.25 11.06
CA ASN A 124 -8.22 2.48 11.19
C ASN A 124 -7.50 3.37 12.21
N LEU A 125 -7.00 4.50 11.75
CA LEU A 125 -6.11 5.36 12.52
C LEU A 125 -6.67 6.77 12.59
N LYS A 126 -6.51 7.39 13.76
CA LYS A 126 -6.80 8.79 14.01
C LYS A 126 -5.53 9.53 14.39
N HIS A 127 -5.18 10.58 13.66
CA HIS A 127 -3.99 11.38 13.96
C HIS A 127 -4.17 12.10 15.31
N LYS A 128 -3.20 11.97 16.22
CA LYS A 128 -3.32 12.45 17.60
C LYS A 128 -3.45 13.97 17.70
N GLU A 129 -2.76 14.70 16.82
CA GLU A 129 -2.73 16.16 16.87
C GLU A 129 -3.89 16.81 16.13
N THR A 130 -4.17 16.35 14.91
CA THR A 130 -5.19 16.96 14.03
C THR A 130 -6.56 16.30 14.16
N GLY A 131 -6.62 15.08 14.69
CA GLY A 131 -7.83 14.27 14.74
C GLY A 131 -8.27 13.68 13.39
N GLU A 132 -7.48 13.89 12.33
CA GLU A 132 -7.76 13.40 10.98
C GLU A 132 -7.74 11.86 10.95
N LYS A 133 -8.73 11.26 10.28
CA LYS A 133 -8.84 9.80 10.15
C LYS A 133 -8.26 9.33 8.84
N ILE A 134 -7.52 8.23 8.90
CA ILE A 134 -6.93 7.56 7.74
C ILE A 134 -7.08 6.05 7.89
N VAL A 135 -7.00 5.33 6.78
CA VAL A 135 -6.91 3.85 6.80
C VAL A 135 -5.59 3.43 6.18
N VAL A 136 -4.85 2.55 6.85
CA VAL A 136 -3.63 1.94 6.30
C VAL A 136 -3.90 0.46 6.04
N TRP A 137 -3.71 0.01 4.81
CA TRP A 137 -3.97 -1.35 4.38
C TRP A 137 -2.67 -2.03 3.91
N PHE A 138 -2.31 -3.11 4.59
CA PHE A 138 -1.17 -3.96 4.29
C PHE A 138 -1.61 -5.14 3.41
N ILE A 139 -1.10 -5.18 2.17
CA ILE A 139 -1.50 -6.11 1.12
C ILE A 139 -0.27 -6.94 0.69
N PRO A 140 -0.15 -8.20 1.12
CA PRO A 140 0.94 -9.05 0.67
C PRO A 140 0.66 -9.58 -0.73
N PHE A 141 1.64 -9.50 -1.64
CA PHE A 141 1.46 -9.92 -3.04
C PHE A 141 2.49 -10.94 -3.56
N ASP A 142 3.66 -11.08 -2.94
CA ASP A 142 4.58 -12.21 -3.19
C ASP A 142 5.59 -12.41 -2.05
N GLY A 143 5.71 -13.62 -1.51
CA GLY A 143 6.63 -13.93 -0.42
C GLY A 143 6.50 -12.98 0.79
N HIS A 144 7.52 -12.16 1.01
CA HIS A 144 7.55 -11.10 2.04
C HIS A 144 7.43 -9.67 1.46
N ASN A 145 7.10 -9.52 0.17
CA ASN A 145 6.78 -8.23 -0.41
C ASN A 145 5.37 -7.79 0.04
N CYS A 146 5.24 -6.51 0.39
CA CYS A 146 4.00 -5.96 0.90
C CYS A 146 3.77 -4.59 0.28
N ASP A 147 2.57 -4.39 -0.24
CA ASP A 147 2.06 -3.07 -0.57
C ASP A 147 1.43 -2.46 0.67
N ILE A 148 1.66 -1.17 0.86
CA ILE A 148 0.96 -0.35 1.84
C ILE A 148 0.09 0.64 1.08
N LYS A 149 -1.23 0.52 1.23
CA LYS A 149 -2.18 1.47 0.70
C LYS A 149 -2.70 2.37 1.81
N ILE A 150 -2.53 3.68 1.66
CA ILE A 150 -2.95 4.69 2.64
C ILE A 150 -4.16 5.41 2.07
N HIS A 151 -5.31 5.27 2.72
CA HIS A 151 -6.56 5.92 2.34
C HIS A 151 -6.83 7.15 3.21
N TYR A 152 -7.26 8.24 2.59
CA TYR A 152 -7.49 9.52 3.26
C TYR A 152 -8.53 10.36 2.51
N ALA A 153 -8.97 11.45 3.13
CA ALA A 153 -9.92 12.38 2.53
C ALA A 153 -9.24 13.23 1.44
N GLY A 154 -9.73 13.15 0.20
CA GLY A 154 -9.20 13.90 -0.95
C GLY A 154 -9.55 15.38 -0.97
N THR A 155 -10.41 15.84 -0.09
CA THR A 155 -10.92 17.22 -0.03
C THR A 155 -9.92 18.21 0.58
N HIS A 156 -8.83 17.73 1.17
CA HIS A 156 -7.84 18.56 1.87
C HIS A 156 -6.47 18.41 1.21
N ASP A 157 -5.96 19.50 0.64
CA ASP A 157 -4.62 19.52 0.02
C ASP A 157 -3.49 19.25 1.01
N ASP A 158 -3.71 19.58 2.29
CA ASP A 158 -2.79 19.41 3.43
C ASP A 158 -3.14 18.17 4.29
N SER A 159 -3.85 17.18 3.71
CA SER A 159 -4.20 15.94 4.43
C SER A 159 -2.97 15.24 5.00
N VAL A 160 -3.04 14.85 6.28
CA VAL A 160 -1.99 14.05 6.94
C VAL A 160 -1.75 12.74 6.18
N GLY A 161 -2.81 12.13 5.65
CA GLY A 161 -2.71 10.89 4.87
C GLY A 161 -1.91 11.05 3.57
N LYS A 162 -2.08 12.18 2.87
CA LYS A 162 -1.33 12.49 1.63
C LYS A 162 0.17 12.61 1.87
N GLY A 163 0.58 13.20 2.99
CA GLY A 163 1.99 13.38 3.36
C GLY A 163 2.59 12.26 4.21
N LEU A 164 1.80 11.26 4.60
CA LEU A 164 2.18 10.28 5.62
C LEU A 164 3.46 9.54 5.28
N TRP A 165 3.57 9.03 4.05
CA TRP A 165 4.72 8.23 3.65
C TRP A 165 6.00 9.07 3.60
N THR A 166 5.95 10.28 3.05
CA THR A 166 7.07 11.22 3.04
C THR A 166 7.55 11.52 4.47
N ASN A 167 6.62 11.84 5.37
CA ASN A 167 6.93 12.14 6.77
C ASN A 167 7.52 10.91 7.50
N PHE A 168 6.99 9.72 7.20
CA PHE A 168 7.54 8.46 7.70
C PHE A 168 8.96 8.24 7.18
N MET A 169 9.24 8.45 5.90
CA MET A 169 10.59 8.23 5.35
C MET A 169 11.61 9.16 6.01
N ASP A 170 11.25 10.41 6.26
CA ASP A 170 12.08 11.35 7.04
C ASP A 170 12.35 10.84 8.47
N PHE A 171 11.36 10.23 9.11
CA PHE A 171 11.52 9.58 10.42
C PHE A 171 12.40 8.32 10.31
N PHE A 172 12.18 7.48 9.30
CA PHE A 172 12.90 6.24 9.06
C PHE A 172 14.41 6.47 8.92
N TRP A 173 14.81 7.51 8.19
CA TRP A 173 16.23 7.86 8.03
C TRP A 173 16.91 8.35 9.31
N ARG A 174 16.13 8.77 10.32
CA ARG A 174 16.65 9.27 11.60
C ARG A 174 16.55 8.25 12.73
N GLU A 175 15.54 7.39 12.67
CA GLU A 175 15.10 6.59 13.82
C GLU A 175 14.99 5.09 13.53
N SER A 176 15.25 4.63 12.29
CA SER A 176 15.18 3.20 11.98
C SER A 176 16.29 2.38 12.68
N LEU A 177 16.07 1.08 12.81
CA LEU A 177 17.05 0.15 13.36
C LEU A 177 18.33 0.01 12.51
N LEU A 178 18.33 0.60 11.30
CA LEU A 178 19.44 0.59 10.35
C LEU A 178 20.16 1.94 10.21
N VAL A 179 19.85 2.95 11.03
CA VAL A 179 20.55 4.24 10.98
C VAL A 179 22.06 4.02 11.14
N GLY A 180 22.83 4.46 10.13
CA GLY A 180 24.28 4.28 10.06
C GLY A 180 24.76 2.94 9.50
N GLN A 181 23.89 2.11 8.92
CA GLN A 181 24.24 0.82 8.31
C GLN A 181 24.02 0.83 6.79
N CYS A 182 24.86 0.12 6.04
CA CYS A 182 24.66 -0.11 4.61
C CYS A 182 23.66 -1.27 4.40
N PHE A 183 22.60 -1.03 3.62
CA PHE A 183 21.52 -1.98 3.31
C PHE A 183 21.95 -3.34 2.68
N TYR A 184 23.22 -3.47 2.30
CA TYR A 184 23.74 -4.63 1.57
C TYR A 184 24.51 -5.64 2.43
N ALA A 185 24.51 -5.53 3.76
CA ALA A 185 25.08 -6.59 4.58
C ALA A 185 24.10 -7.76 4.65
N ASP A 186 24.48 -8.91 4.09
CA ASP A 186 23.71 -10.15 4.17
C ASP A 186 23.28 -10.41 5.62
N TYR A 187 21.96 -10.46 5.84
CA TYR A 187 21.36 -10.89 7.10
C TYR A 187 21.62 -12.41 7.23
N THR A 188 22.81 -12.77 7.72
CA THR A 188 23.20 -14.13 8.09
C THR A 188 23.50 -14.21 9.57
#